data_AF-A0A7Y1YAC2-F1
#
_entry.id   AF-A0A7Y1YAC2-F1
#
_cell.length_a   1.000
_cell.length_b   1.000
_cell.length_c   1.000
_cell.angle_alpha   90.00
_cell.angle_beta   90.00
_cell.angle_gamma   90.00
#
_symmetry.space_group_name_H-M   'P 1'
#
loop_
_entity.id
_entity.type
_entity.pdbx_description
1 polymer ?
#
loop_
_entity_poly.entity_id
_entity_poly.type
_entity_poly.pdbx_seq_one_letter_code
_entity_poly.pdbx_strand_id
1 'polypeptide(L)'
;GPSLLTEAGATWEWLSGWLPGGMDAEAWEAVIPSMGYMALLRNLRNFDEAGISPERARSVREILADPERVAKSRQFPYRFWSAYKNVPSLDWAPTLEKALELSVGNIPELSGRTLVLTDTSASMTSSVSRHSKVRHFEIAALFAAALAGESKDVELVSFATESEMVPFRRRQSVLRTIERVESRIGVVGHGTRLGHAIKRWYDGHDRVVVFSDMQTADQIPDLRGTSVYVFNTGGYRATPFAVGKAGHYEIGGFSDAAFRLMATLEDFQDAGWPF
;
A
#
# COMPACT_ATOMS: atom_id res chain seq x y z
N GLY A 1 11.89 37.14 8.46
CA GLY A 1 11.69 35.83 9.10
C GLY A 1 11.02 34.88 8.13
N PRO A 2 10.89 33.59 8.46
CA PRO A 2 10.25 32.57 7.62
C PRO A 2 8.82 32.93 7.19
N SER A 3 8.08 33.66 8.04
CA SER A 3 6.73 34.18 7.77
C SER A 3 6.67 35.07 6.52
N LEU A 4 7.55 36.08 6.42
CA LEU A 4 7.62 37.01 5.28
C LEU A 4 7.93 36.32 3.95
N LEU A 5 8.75 35.26 3.97
CA LEU A 5 9.10 34.51 2.77
C LEU A 5 7.95 33.61 2.31
N THR A 6 7.17 33.06 3.26
CA THR A 6 5.97 32.29 2.94
C THR A 6 4.87 33.18 2.37
N GLU A 7 4.70 34.40 2.89
CA GLU A 7 3.81 35.41 2.30
C GLU A 7 4.21 35.77 0.86
N ALA A 8 5.50 35.68 0.54
CA ALA A 8 6.02 35.84 -0.82
C ALA A 8 5.90 34.56 -1.70
N GLY A 9 5.26 33.50 -1.20
CA GLY A 9 5.00 32.26 -1.95
C GLY A 9 6.15 31.24 -1.93
N ALA A 10 7.13 31.39 -1.04
CA ALA A 10 8.21 30.42 -0.91
C ALA A 10 7.69 29.04 -0.45
N THR A 11 8.13 27.97 -1.11
CA THR A 11 7.81 26.59 -0.69
C THR A 11 8.74 26.12 0.42
N TRP A 12 8.31 25.09 1.15
CA TRP A 12 9.15 24.50 2.19
C TRP A 12 10.44 23.87 1.61
N GLU A 13 10.43 23.34 0.38
CA GLU A 13 11.63 22.82 -0.27
C GLU A 13 12.68 23.93 -0.44
N TRP A 14 12.25 25.10 -0.93
CA TRP A 14 13.13 26.24 -1.09
C TRP A 14 13.63 26.76 0.26
N LEU A 15 12.73 26.91 1.24
CA LEU A 15 13.08 27.36 2.59
C LEU A 15 14.08 26.41 3.27
N SER A 16 13.92 25.10 3.10
CA SER A 16 14.82 24.10 3.68
C SER A 16 16.26 24.20 3.17
N GLY A 17 16.46 24.63 1.92
CA GLY A 17 17.78 24.87 1.35
C GLY A 17 18.34 26.26 1.66
N TRP A 18 17.47 27.22 1.98
CA TRP A 18 17.86 28.60 2.28
C TRP A 18 18.20 28.83 3.76
N LEU A 19 17.51 28.14 4.68
CA LEU A 19 17.72 28.29 6.11
C LEU A 19 19.00 27.56 6.57
N PRO A 20 20.01 28.26 7.12
CA PRO A 20 21.28 27.64 7.52
C PRO A 20 21.14 26.57 8.62
N GLY A 21 20.07 26.62 9.41
CA GLY A 21 19.75 25.65 10.48
C GLY A 21 18.71 24.60 10.09
N GLY A 22 18.26 24.58 8.83
CA GLY A 22 17.14 23.74 8.39
C GLY A 22 15.78 24.30 8.83
N MET A 23 14.75 23.44 8.77
CA MET A 23 13.38 23.80 9.10
C MET A 23 13.09 23.52 10.58
N ASP A 24 13.08 24.56 11.40
CA ASP A 24 12.62 24.50 12.80
C ASP A 24 11.09 24.60 12.91
N ALA A 25 10.56 24.59 14.14
CA ALA A 25 9.12 24.69 14.39
C ALA A 25 8.51 25.96 13.76
N GLU A 26 9.13 27.12 13.96
CA GLU A 26 8.63 28.41 13.45
C GLU A 26 8.57 28.41 11.92
N ALA A 27 9.63 27.91 11.26
CA ALA A 27 9.67 27.79 9.82
C ALA A 27 8.61 26.82 9.28
N TRP A 28 8.40 25.67 9.93
CA TRP A 28 7.35 24.73 9.55
C TRP A 28 5.95 25.33 9.73
N GLU A 29 5.70 25.98 10.86
CA GLU A 29 4.41 26.60 11.15
C GLU A 29 4.04 27.70 10.16
N ALA A 30 5.04 28.43 9.66
CA ALA A 30 4.84 29.45 8.63
C ALA A 30 4.34 28.84 7.32
N VAL A 31 4.90 27.69 6.88
CA VAL A 31 4.59 27.09 5.57
C VAL A 31 3.40 26.14 5.57
N ILE A 32 3.08 25.48 6.70
CA ILE A 32 1.97 24.51 6.76
C ILE A 32 0.64 25.03 6.17
N PRO A 33 0.21 26.29 6.39
CA PRO A 33 -1.01 26.82 5.78
C PRO A 33 -1.08 26.75 4.25
N SER A 34 0.05 26.83 3.56
CA SER A 34 0.12 26.81 2.09
C SER A 34 0.45 25.43 1.52
N MET A 35 0.77 24.45 2.37
CA MET A 35 1.15 23.11 1.94
C MET A 35 -0.06 22.31 1.42
N GLY A 36 0.13 21.66 0.27
CA GLY A 36 -0.83 20.68 -0.25
C GLY A 36 -0.88 19.40 0.59
N TYR A 37 -1.96 18.63 0.44
CA TYR A 37 -2.23 17.42 1.22
C TYR A 37 -1.06 16.42 1.25
N MET A 38 -0.48 16.11 0.07
CA MET A 38 0.66 15.20 -0.02
C MET A 38 1.90 15.75 0.70
N ALA A 39 2.13 17.07 0.61
CA ALA A 39 3.27 17.71 1.26
C ALA A 39 3.14 17.64 2.79
N LEU A 40 1.92 17.85 3.33
CA LEU A 40 1.63 17.66 4.76
C LEU A 40 1.93 16.22 5.19
N LEU A 41 1.36 15.23 4.49
CA LEU A 41 1.53 13.81 4.82
C LEU A 41 3.00 13.38 4.77
N ARG A 42 3.74 13.80 3.73
CA ARG A 42 5.17 13.42 3.55
C ARG A 42 6.07 14.01 4.63
N ASN A 43 5.71 15.16 5.19
CA ASN A 43 6.53 15.88 6.16
C ASN A 43 6.07 15.71 7.61
N LEU A 44 5.07 14.86 7.89
CA LEU A 44 4.57 14.65 9.25
C LEU A 44 5.67 14.30 10.27
N ARG A 45 6.63 13.45 9.90
CA ARG A 45 7.76 13.12 10.77
C ARG A 45 8.58 14.37 11.12
N ASN A 46 8.82 15.24 10.14
CA ASN A 46 9.59 16.47 10.35
C ASN A 46 8.81 17.45 11.24
N PHE A 47 7.49 17.54 11.09
CA PHE A 47 6.65 18.37 11.97
C PHE A 47 6.70 17.87 13.41
N ASP A 48 6.63 16.55 13.60
CA ASP A 48 6.69 15.91 14.90
C ASP A 48 8.05 16.12 15.58
N GLU A 49 9.15 15.87 14.86
CA GLU A 49 10.51 16.06 15.36
C GLU A 49 10.86 17.52 15.62
N ALA A 50 10.34 18.46 14.81
CA ALA A 50 10.52 19.88 15.04
C ALA A 50 9.72 20.42 16.24
N GLY A 51 8.70 19.69 16.70
CA GLY A 51 7.88 20.09 17.84
C GLY A 51 6.96 21.29 17.54
N ILE A 52 6.25 21.26 16.40
CA ILE A 52 5.23 22.29 16.10
C ILE A 52 4.17 22.37 17.21
N SER A 53 3.56 23.54 17.35
CA SER A 53 2.54 23.83 18.36
C SER A 53 1.35 22.86 18.29
N PRO A 54 0.70 22.57 19.44
CA PRO A 54 -0.50 21.73 19.49
C PRO A 54 -1.62 22.22 18.57
N GLU A 55 -1.79 23.54 18.44
CA GLU A 55 -2.76 24.19 17.55
C GLU A 55 -2.45 23.88 16.09
N ARG A 56 -1.18 24.03 15.69
CA ARG A 56 -0.76 23.70 14.32
C ARG A 56 -0.91 22.21 14.05
N ALA A 57 -0.45 21.36 14.96
CA ALA A 57 -0.58 19.91 14.82
C ALA A 57 -2.06 19.49 14.69
N ARG A 58 -2.97 20.12 15.45
CA ARG A 58 -4.42 19.91 15.32
C ARG A 58 -4.92 20.26 13.93
N SER A 59 -4.52 21.41 13.38
CA SER A 59 -4.94 21.81 12.02
C SER A 59 -4.49 20.81 10.94
N VAL A 60 -3.29 20.24 11.08
CA VAL A 60 -2.80 19.21 10.16
C VAL A 60 -3.61 17.92 10.31
N ARG A 61 -3.92 17.49 11.54
CA ARG A 61 -4.76 16.31 11.78
C ARG A 61 -6.16 16.45 11.19
N GLU A 62 -6.80 17.61 11.37
CA GLU A 62 -8.11 17.91 10.80
C GLU A 62 -8.08 17.81 9.27
N ILE A 63 -7.04 18.35 8.62
CA ILE A 63 -6.87 18.24 7.16
C ILE A 63 -6.70 16.78 6.71
N LEU A 64 -5.88 16.00 7.43
CA LEU A 64 -5.54 14.63 7.03
C LEU A 64 -6.67 13.63 7.27
N ALA A 65 -7.49 13.84 8.31
CA ALA A 65 -8.64 12.99 8.63
C ALA A 65 -9.95 13.39 7.92
N ASP A 66 -9.97 14.53 7.21
CA ASP A 66 -11.13 14.99 6.45
C ASP A 66 -11.45 14.03 5.27
N PRO A 67 -12.65 13.41 5.24
CA PRO A 67 -13.01 12.45 4.20
C PRO A 67 -12.97 13.00 2.78
N GLU A 68 -13.41 14.25 2.56
CA GLU A 68 -13.39 14.85 1.23
C GLU A 68 -11.96 15.10 0.76
N ARG A 69 -11.09 15.55 1.68
CA ARG A 69 -9.69 15.80 1.36
C ARG A 69 -8.95 14.50 1.09
N VAL A 70 -9.20 13.44 1.87
CA VAL A 70 -8.64 12.11 1.60
C VAL A 70 -9.07 11.63 0.20
N ALA A 71 -10.35 11.74 -0.13
CA ALA A 71 -10.87 11.35 -1.45
C ALA A 71 -10.23 12.18 -2.59
N LYS A 72 -10.23 13.51 -2.46
CA LYS A 72 -9.66 14.43 -3.47
C LYS A 72 -8.15 14.29 -3.60
N SER A 73 -7.44 13.92 -2.53
CA SER A 73 -5.99 13.78 -2.53
C SER A 73 -5.50 12.68 -3.47
N ARG A 74 -6.37 11.70 -3.77
CA ARG A 74 -6.04 10.46 -4.49
C ARG A 74 -4.83 9.74 -3.90
N GLN A 75 -4.48 10.03 -2.65
CA GLN A 75 -3.52 9.24 -1.89
C GLN A 75 -4.18 7.92 -1.56
N PHE A 76 -3.36 6.90 -1.55
CA PHE A 76 -3.77 5.53 -1.36
C PHE A 76 -3.15 4.97 -0.07
N PRO A 77 -3.60 3.78 0.37
CA PRO A 77 -3.28 3.27 1.70
C PRO A 77 -1.80 3.25 2.06
N TYR A 78 -0.89 2.97 1.11
CA TYR A 78 0.54 2.85 1.42
C TYR A 78 1.13 4.15 1.96
N ARG A 79 0.67 5.30 1.48
CA ARG A 79 1.21 6.60 1.91
C ARG A 79 0.89 6.89 3.38
N PHE A 80 -0.32 6.56 3.81
CA PHE A 80 -0.74 6.69 5.20
C PHE A 80 -0.06 5.66 6.10
N TRP A 81 0.05 4.41 5.63
CA TRP A 81 0.76 3.36 6.36
C TRP A 81 2.25 3.69 6.56
N SER A 82 2.91 4.17 5.52
CA SER A 82 4.30 4.60 5.61
C SER A 82 4.47 5.76 6.59
N ALA A 83 3.58 6.75 6.59
CA ALA A 83 3.58 7.81 7.60
C ALA A 83 3.37 7.24 9.02
N TYR A 84 2.39 6.34 9.20
CA TYR A 84 2.09 5.70 10.48
C TYR A 84 3.32 4.98 11.07
N LYS A 85 4.12 4.31 10.24
CA LYS A 85 5.34 3.62 10.68
C LYS A 85 6.51 4.56 10.99
N ASN A 86 6.53 5.77 10.41
CA ASN A 86 7.69 6.65 10.46
C ASN A 86 7.57 7.80 11.46
N VAL A 87 6.35 8.24 11.78
CA VAL A 87 6.12 9.31 12.75
C VAL A 87 6.34 8.77 14.18
N PRO A 88 7.25 9.35 14.98
CA PRO A 88 7.56 8.87 16.32
C PRO A 88 6.40 8.97 17.32
N SER A 89 5.69 10.11 17.34
CA SER A 89 4.60 10.32 18.30
C SER A 89 3.35 9.52 17.96
N LEU A 90 2.77 8.90 19.00
CA LEU A 90 1.48 8.20 18.93
C LEU A 90 0.30 9.17 18.74
N ASP A 91 0.48 10.47 18.92
CA ASP A 91 -0.58 11.47 18.75
C ASP A 91 -1.12 11.54 17.31
N TRP A 92 -0.31 11.10 16.34
CA TRP A 92 -0.70 11.05 14.93
C TRP A 92 -1.40 9.74 14.53
N ALA A 93 -1.25 8.68 15.33
CA ALA A 93 -1.75 7.34 14.99
C ALA A 93 -3.25 7.33 14.70
N PRO A 94 -4.16 7.88 15.54
CA PRO A 94 -5.60 7.85 15.25
C PRO A 94 -5.98 8.58 13.95
N THR A 95 -5.25 9.66 13.62
CA THR A 95 -5.48 10.43 12.40
C THR A 95 -5.05 9.63 11.18
N LEU A 96 -3.86 9.02 11.24
CA LEU A 96 -3.30 8.23 10.15
C LEU A 96 -4.07 6.94 9.92
N GLU A 97 -4.53 6.28 10.97
CA GLU A 97 -5.46 5.15 10.89
C GLU A 97 -6.75 5.56 10.20
N LYS A 98 -7.37 6.67 10.63
CA LYS A 98 -8.61 7.14 10.01
C LYS A 98 -8.43 7.46 8.54
N ALA A 99 -7.35 8.17 8.18
CA ALA A 99 -7.04 8.53 6.80
C ALA A 99 -6.73 7.30 5.95
N LEU A 100 -6.02 6.31 6.51
CA LEU A 100 -5.75 5.02 5.89
C LEU A 100 -7.05 4.29 5.54
N GLU A 101 -7.97 4.14 6.48
CA GLU A 101 -9.28 3.50 6.24
C GLU A 101 -10.09 4.24 5.17
N LEU A 102 -10.10 5.58 5.22
CA LEU A 102 -10.78 6.40 4.21
C LEU A 102 -10.16 6.25 2.82
N SER A 103 -8.84 6.08 2.74
CA SER A 103 -8.11 5.97 1.47
C SER A 103 -8.37 4.66 0.73
N VAL A 104 -8.89 3.63 1.41
CA VAL A 104 -9.32 2.38 0.75
C VAL A 104 -10.47 2.66 -0.22
N GLY A 105 -11.34 3.62 0.07
CA GLY A 105 -12.42 4.04 -0.83
C GLY A 105 -11.95 4.70 -2.14
N ASN A 106 -10.65 5.01 -2.28
CA ASN A 106 -10.06 5.49 -3.54
C ASN A 106 -9.66 4.35 -4.49
N ILE A 107 -9.82 3.11 -4.06
CA ILE A 107 -9.47 1.91 -4.82
C ILE A 107 -10.67 1.52 -5.68
N PRO A 108 -10.47 1.25 -6.99
CA PRO A 108 -11.55 0.80 -7.84
C PRO A 108 -12.11 -0.53 -7.32
N GLU A 109 -13.44 -0.65 -7.29
CA GLU A 109 -14.09 -1.95 -7.13
C GLU A 109 -13.75 -2.81 -8.35
N LEU A 110 -13.28 -4.03 -8.09
CA LEU A 110 -13.00 -4.99 -9.13
C LEU A 110 -14.07 -6.08 -9.10
N SER A 111 -14.74 -6.31 -10.22
CA SER A 111 -15.70 -7.41 -10.36
C SER A 111 -14.99 -8.77 -10.40
N GLY A 112 -15.78 -9.83 -10.21
CA GLY A 112 -15.32 -11.21 -10.24
C GLY A 112 -14.72 -11.72 -8.92
N ARG A 113 -14.47 -13.03 -8.89
CA ARG A 113 -13.81 -13.75 -7.81
C ARG A 113 -12.32 -13.52 -7.87
N THR A 114 -11.75 -13.05 -6.76
CA THR A 114 -10.32 -12.75 -6.65
C THR A 114 -9.66 -13.64 -5.60
N LEU A 115 -8.70 -14.45 -6.02
CA LEU A 115 -7.78 -15.11 -5.10
C LEU A 115 -6.57 -14.20 -4.85
N VAL A 116 -6.39 -13.77 -3.61
CA VAL A 116 -5.24 -12.97 -3.16
C VAL A 116 -4.28 -13.86 -2.35
N LEU A 117 -3.06 -13.98 -2.83
CA LEU A 117 -1.99 -14.77 -2.23
C LEU A 117 -0.93 -13.84 -1.65
N THR A 118 -0.80 -13.80 -0.32
CA THR A 118 0.22 -13.03 0.39
C THR A 118 1.35 -13.95 0.83
N ASP A 119 2.56 -13.68 0.35
CA ASP A 119 3.75 -14.40 0.77
C ASP A 119 4.13 -14.01 2.21
N THR A 120 4.32 -15.02 3.05
CA THR A 120 4.70 -14.91 4.47
C THR A 120 6.02 -15.63 4.78
N SER A 121 6.79 -15.95 3.73
CA SER A 121 8.13 -16.53 3.84
C SER A 121 9.10 -15.61 4.59
N ALA A 122 10.26 -16.16 4.96
CA ALA A 122 11.23 -15.43 5.77
C ALA A 122 11.72 -14.12 5.13
N SER A 123 11.87 -14.09 3.79
CA SER A 123 12.34 -12.90 3.05
C SER A 123 11.35 -11.73 3.16
N MET A 124 10.05 -12.02 3.27
CA MET A 124 8.99 -11.01 3.37
C MET A 124 9.04 -10.19 4.67
N THR A 125 9.82 -10.64 5.66
CA THR A 125 10.04 -9.91 6.93
C THR A 125 11.06 -8.78 6.82
N SER A 126 11.83 -8.72 5.73
CA SER A 126 12.82 -7.67 5.48
C SER A 126 12.17 -6.34 5.06
N SER A 127 12.91 -5.24 5.21
CA SER A 127 12.43 -3.90 4.85
C SER A 127 12.45 -3.68 3.34
N VAL A 128 11.44 -2.99 2.82
CA VAL A 128 11.28 -2.76 1.37
C VAL A 128 12.33 -1.84 0.75
N SER A 129 13.06 -1.14 1.61
CA SER A 129 14.29 -0.42 1.25
C SER A 129 15.15 -0.22 2.50
N ARG A 130 16.40 0.20 2.32
CA ARG A 130 17.33 0.50 3.43
C ARG A 130 16.84 1.61 4.36
N HIS A 131 15.98 2.50 3.87
CA HIS A 131 15.49 3.66 4.62
C HIS A 131 14.02 3.50 5.08
N SER A 132 13.40 2.35 4.80
CA SER A 132 12.00 2.11 5.12
C SER A 132 11.86 1.28 6.40
N LYS A 133 10.94 1.68 7.28
CA LYS A 133 10.45 0.86 8.39
C LYS A 133 9.35 -0.12 7.95
N VAL A 134 8.88 -0.01 6.71
CA VAL A 134 7.86 -0.90 6.13
C VAL A 134 8.52 -2.17 5.60
N ARG A 135 7.98 -3.32 5.99
CA ARG A 135 8.40 -4.67 5.56
C ARG A 135 7.59 -5.14 4.37
N HIS A 136 8.11 -6.08 3.59
CA HIS A 136 7.44 -6.57 2.37
C HIS A 136 6.06 -7.17 2.64
N PHE A 137 5.92 -7.99 3.69
CA PHE A 137 4.61 -8.58 4.03
C PHE A 137 3.57 -7.51 4.41
N GLU A 138 3.99 -6.37 4.99
CA GLU A 138 3.07 -5.30 5.37
C GLU A 138 2.42 -4.69 4.10
N ILE A 139 3.15 -4.66 3.00
CA ILE A 139 2.64 -4.22 1.69
C ILE A 139 1.65 -5.25 1.14
N ALA A 140 2.02 -6.53 1.18
CA ALA A 140 1.13 -7.62 0.77
C ALA A 140 -0.20 -7.57 1.53
N ALA A 141 -0.13 -7.44 2.86
CA ALA A 141 -1.29 -7.39 3.73
C ALA A 141 -2.12 -6.11 3.53
N LEU A 142 -1.47 -4.97 3.32
CA LEU A 142 -2.13 -3.70 3.02
C LEU A 142 -2.92 -3.79 1.72
N PHE A 143 -2.32 -4.31 0.65
CA PHE A 143 -2.99 -4.46 -0.64
C PHE A 143 -4.13 -5.48 -0.56
N ALA A 144 -3.91 -6.59 0.15
CA ALA A 144 -4.96 -7.57 0.41
C ALA A 144 -6.15 -6.95 1.16
N ALA A 145 -5.90 -6.18 2.22
CA ALA A 145 -6.93 -5.48 2.98
C ALA A 145 -7.72 -4.50 2.09
N ALA A 146 -7.01 -3.77 1.24
CA ALA A 146 -7.57 -2.87 0.26
C ALA A 146 -8.53 -3.56 -0.73
N LEU A 147 -8.08 -4.64 -1.37
CA LEU A 147 -8.90 -5.43 -2.30
C LEU A 147 -10.12 -6.03 -1.60
N ALA A 148 -9.93 -6.60 -0.42
CA ALA A 148 -10.98 -7.18 0.41
C ALA A 148 -11.99 -6.15 0.94
N GLY A 149 -11.58 -4.88 1.08
CA GLY A 149 -12.45 -3.78 1.51
C GLY A 149 -13.46 -3.37 0.44
N GLU A 150 -13.01 -3.27 -0.81
CA GLU A 150 -13.79 -2.74 -1.93
C GLU A 150 -14.44 -3.83 -2.79
N SER A 151 -13.81 -4.99 -2.97
CA SER A 151 -14.32 -6.06 -3.84
C SER A 151 -15.21 -7.04 -3.07
N LYS A 152 -16.22 -7.62 -3.74
CA LYS A 152 -17.26 -8.44 -3.09
C LYS A 152 -16.87 -9.89 -2.87
N ASP A 153 -16.04 -10.46 -3.74
CA ASP A 153 -15.69 -11.88 -3.73
C ASP A 153 -14.16 -12.02 -3.75
N VAL A 154 -13.57 -11.95 -2.56
CA VAL A 154 -12.13 -12.03 -2.35
C VAL A 154 -11.84 -13.19 -1.42
N GLU A 155 -10.89 -14.02 -1.78
CA GLU A 155 -10.30 -15.04 -0.90
C GLU A 155 -8.86 -14.65 -0.60
N LEU A 156 -8.56 -14.46 0.68
CA LEU A 156 -7.21 -14.13 1.13
C LEU A 156 -6.52 -15.37 1.67
N VAL A 157 -5.35 -15.69 1.11
CA VAL A 157 -4.53 -16.83 1.49
C VAL A 157 -3.12 -16.36 1.81
N SER A 158 -2.60 -16.77 2.96
CA SER A 158 -1.18 -16.65 3.27
C SER A 158 -0.47 -17.93 2.85
N PHE A 159 0.71 -17.78 2.23
CA PHE A 159 1.52 -18.92 1.81
C PHE A 159 2.99 -18.75 2.19
N ALA A 160 3.66 -19.88 2.38
CA ALA A 160 5.10 -20.02 2.48
C ALA A 160 5.48 -21.44 2.01
N THR A 161 5.86 -22.35 2.91
CA THR A 161 6.04 -23.78 2.60
C THR A 161 4.69 -24.48 2.38
N GLU A 162 3.71 -24.11 3.20
CA GLU A 162 2.31 -24.50 3.11
C GLU A 162 1.45 -23.25 2.86
N SER A 163 0.12 -23.40 2.82
CA SER A 163 -0.79 -22.26 2.67
C SER A 163 -2.06 -22.42 3.50
N GLU A 164 -2.57 -21.30 3.99
CA GLU A 164 -3.81 -21.23 4.77
C GLU A 164 -4.66 -20.03 4.38
N MET A 165 -5.98 -20.19 4.48
CA MET A 165 -6.91 -19.07 4.34
C MET A 165 -6.77 -18.13 5.54
N VAL A 166 -6.71 -16.83 5.26
CA VAL A 166 -6.71 -15.78 6.28
C VAL A 166 -8.14 -15.28 6.44
N PRO A 167 -8.79 -15.52 7.60
CA PRO A 167 -10.12 -15.01 7.82
C PRO A 167 -10.13 -13.48 7.80
N PHE A 168 -10.95 -12.91 6.93
CA PHE A 168 -11.19 -11.47 6.87
C PHE A 168 -12.69 -11.19 6.83
N ARG A 169 -13.07 -9.97 7.19
CA ARG A 169 -14.42 -9.44 6.95
C ARG A 169 -14.35 -8.29 5.98
N ARG A 170 -15.34 -8.17 5.09
CA ARG A 170 -15.45 -7.01 4.20
C ARG A 170 -15.48 -5.74 5.04
N ARG A 171 -14.73 -4.72 4.62
CA ARG A 171 -14.58 -3.44 5.35
C ARG A 171 -14.05 -3.58 6.79
N GLN A 172 -13.32 -4.66 7.07
CA GLN A 172 -12.51 -4.76 8.28
C GLN A 172 -11.40 -3.71 8.24
N SER A 173 -10.97 -3.27 9.42
CA SER A 173 -9.82 -2.39 9.54
C SER A 173 -8.59 -2.94 8.82
N VAL A 174 -7.92 -2.08 8.06
CA VAL A 174 -6.65 -2.35 7.39
C VAL A 174 -5.60 -2.81 8.40
N LEU A 175 -5.47 -2.10 9.53
CA LEU A 175 -4.50 -2.46 10.58
C LEU A 175 -4.72 -3.87 11.10
N ARG A 176 -5.98 -4.24 11.42
CA ARG A 176 -6.29 -5.59 11.89
C ARG A 176 -5.97 -6.66 10.85
N THR A 177 -6.05 -6.32 9.57
CA THR A 177 -5.69 -7.24 8.48
C THR A 177 -4.18 -7.41 8.40
N ILE A 178 -3.42 -6.32 8.54
CA ILE A 178 -1.96 -6.35 8.64
C ILE A 178 -1.51 -7.20 9.84
N GLU A 179 -2.06 -6.95 11.03
CA GLU A 179 -1.78 -7.75 12.24
C GLU A 179 -2.13 -9.23 12.05
N ARG A 180 -3.22 -9.52 11.34
CA ARG A 180 -3.64 -10.90 11.07
C ARG A 180 -2.64 -11.60 10.16
N VAL A 181 -2.22 -10.98 9.07
CA VAL A 181 -1.20 -11.54 8.17
C VAL A 181 0.14 -11.67 8.89
N GLU A 182 0.51 -10.67 9.70
CA GLU A 182 1.73 -10.74 10.54
C GLU A 182 1.71 -11.97 11.46
N SER A 183 0.57 -12.25 12.10
CA SER A 183 0.42 -13.43 12.97
C SER A 183 0.58 -14.78 12.24
N ARG A 184 0.60 -14.78 10.90
CA ARG A 184 0.77 -15.99 10.08
C ARG A 184 2.21 -16.22 9.64
N ILE A 185 3.09 -15.26 9.85
CA ILE A 185 4.51 -15.40 9.51
C ILE A 185 5.10 -16.57 10.29
N GLY A 186 5.67 -17.53 9.57
CA GLY A 186 6.23 -18.77 10.12
C GLY A 186 5.21 -19.87 10.47
N VAL A 187 3.90 -19.59 10.47
CA VAL A 187 2.86 -20.59 10.77
C VAL A 187 2.80 -21.66 9.67
N VAL A 188 2.88 -21.22 8.41
CA VAL A 188 2.87 -22.10 7.23
C VAL A 188 4.29 -22.39 6.70
N GLY A 189 5.29 -22.29 7.58
CA GLY A 189 6.70 -22.48 7.25
C GLY A 189 7.39 -21.22 6.70
N HIS A 190 8.58 -21.40 6.14
CA HIS A 190 9.48 -20.30 5.76
C HIS A 190 9.95 -20.32 4.30
N GLY A 191 9.62 -21.39 3.54
CA GLY A 191 9.93 -21.45 2.11
C GLY A 191 8.91 -20.68 1.27
N THR A 192 9.03 -20.75 -0.05
CA THR A 192 8.16 -20.04 -0.99
C THR A 192 7.66 -21.02 -2.06
N ARG A 193 6.48 -21.62 -1.82
CA ARG A 193 5.82 -22.60 -2.70
C ARG A 193 4.53 -22.02 -3.29
N LEU A 194 4.69 -21.07 -4.21
CA LEU A 194 3.57 -20.37 -4.83
C LEU A 194 2.74 -21.29 -5.72
N GLY A 195 3.37 -22.15 -6.52
CA GLY A 195 2.68 -23.08 -7.42
C GLY A 195 1.78 -24.05 -6.65
N HIS A 196 2.26 -24.56 -5.52
CA HIS A 196 1.50 -25.40 -4.61
C HIS A 196 0.29 -24.67 -4.00
N ALA A 197 0.47 -23.42 -3.57
CA ALA A 197 -0.62 -22.61 -3.03
C ALA A 197 -1.70 -22.35 -4.10
N ILE A 198 -1.31 -21.96 -5.32
CA ILE A 198 -2.25 -21.76 -6.42
C ILE A 198 -3.01 -23.05 -6.71
N LYS A 199 -2.32 -24.20 -6.83
CA LYS A 199 -2.96 -25.49 -7.10
C LYS A 199 -4.00 -25.88 -6.03
N ARG A 200 -3.78 -25.47 -4.78
CA ARG A 200 -4.68 -25.80 -3.67
C ARG A 200 -5.91 -24.91 -3.61
N TRP A 201 -5.76 -23.61 -3.90
CA TRP A 201 -6.80 -22.62 -3.62
C TRP A 201 -7.46 -22.05 -4.87
N TYR A 202 -6.85 -22.17 -6.04
CA TYR A 202 -7.49 -21.77 -7.29
C TYR A 202 -8.67 -22.69 -7.61
N ASP A 203 -9.85 -22.09 -7.75
CA ASP A 203 -11.11 -22.79 -8.03
C ASP A 203 -11.95 -21.94 -9.00
N GLY A 204 -11.39 -21.69 -10.18
CA GLY A 204 -12.05 -20.91 -11.24
C GLY A 204 -12.19 -19.43 -10.90
N HIS A 205 -11.25 -18.86 -10.14
CA HIS A 205 -11.22 -17.42 -9.89
C HIS A 205 -11.00 -16.65 -11.19
N ASP A 206 -11.73 -15.54 -11.35
CA ASP A 206 -11.55 -14.60 -12.46
C ASP A 206 -10.16 -13.94 -12.40
N ARG A 207 -9.67 -13.72 -11.17
CA ARG A 207 -8.39 -13.07 -10.90
C ARG A 207 -7.57 -13.79 -9.84
N VAL A 208 -6.26 -13.89 -10.07
CA VAL A 208 -5.25 -14.26 -9.06
C VAL A 208 -4.29 -13.09 -8.86
N VAL A 209 -4.18 -12.61 -7.63
CA VAL A 209 -3.25 -11.54 -7.24
C VAL A 209 -2.24 -12.07 -6.26
N VAL A 210 -0.95 -11.96 -6.59
CA VAL A 210 0.15 -12.48 -5.78
C VAL A 210 1.02 -11.32 -5.29
N PHE A 211 1.32 -11.30 -3.99
CA PHE A 211 2.30 -10.40 -3.39
C PHE A 211 3.45 -11.23 -2.83
N SER A 212 4.64 -11.10 -3.43
CA SER A 212 5.85 -11.86 -3.06
C SER A 212 7.10 -11.05 -3.38
N ASP A 213 8.26 -11.46 -2.86
CA ASP A 213 9.57 -10.99 -3.32
C ASP A 213 10.15 -11.86 -4.45
N MET A 214 9.34 -12.78 -5.00
CA MET A 214 9.57 -13.58 -6.21
C MET A 214 10.64 -14.67 -6.12
N GLN A 215 10.91 -15.16 -4.92
CA GLN A 215 11.79 -16.31 -4.71
C GLN A 215 11.04 -17.66 -4.74
N THR A 216 10.22 -17.95 -5.76
CA THR A 216 9.47 -19.22 -5.77
C THR A 216 10.36 -20.41 -6.15
N ALA A 217 10.16 -21.53 -5.45
CA ALA A 217 10.92 -22.76 -5.63
C ALA A 217 10.21 -23.83 -6.50
N ASP A 218 8.98 -23.55 -6.97
CA ASP A 218 8.10 -24.52 -7.62
C ASP A 218 7.44 -24.02 -8.92
N GLN A 219 6.93 -24.98 -9.70
CA GLN A 219 6.28 -24.72 -10.98
C GLN A 219 4.88 -24.14 -10.77
N ILE A 220 4.59 -23.02 -11.44
CA ILE A 220 3.27 -22.41 -11.46
C ILE A 220 2.33 -23.21 -12.38
N PRO A 221 1.09 -23.54 -11.95
CA PRO A 221 0.10 -24.21 -12.81
C PRO A 221 -0.36 -23.29 -13.95
N ASP A 222 -0.98 -23.88 -14.98
CA ASP A 222 -1.53 -23.11 -16.11
C ASP A 222 -2.85 -22.44 -15.70
N LEU A 223 -2.90 -21.11 -15.77
CA LEU A 223 -4.03 -20.27 -15.35
C LEU A 223 -4.71 -19.60 -16.55
N ARG A 224 -4.88 -20.33 -17.66
CA ARG A 224 -5.47 -19.75 -18.89
C ARG A 224 -6.87 -19.23 -18.63
N GLY A 225 -7.16 -18.05 -19.17
CA GLY A 225 -8.46 -17.40 -19.02
C GLY A 225 -8.66 -16.70 -17.67
N THR A 226 -7.64 -16.69 -16.80
CA THR A 226 -7.64 -15.95 -15.54
C THR A 226 -6.67 -14.77 -15.64
N SER A 227 -7.07 -13.61 -15.12
CA SER A 227 -6.17 -12.47 -14.97
C SER A 227 -5.23 -12.69 -13.80
N VAL A 228 -3.92 -12.71 -14.05
CA VAL A 228 -2.88 -12.96 -13.04
C VAL A 228 -2.04 -11.71 -12.86
N TYR A 229 -2.01 -11.18 -11.64
CA TYR A 229 -1.20 -10.02 -11.25
C TYR A 229 -0.20 -10.41 -10.19
N VAL A 230 1.08 -10.15 -10.46
CA VAL A 230 2.16 -10.52 -9.56
C VAL A 230 2.94 -9.28 -9.18
N PHE A 231 2.86 -8.89 -7.92
CA PHE A 231 3.54 -7.74 -7.35
C PHE A 231 4.85 -8.20 -6.71
N ASN A 232 5.93 -7.90 -7.42
CA ASN A 232 7.28 -8.21 -6.99
C ASN A 232 7.79 -7.09 -6.08
N THR A 233 7.66 -7.29 -4.77
CA THR A 233 8.00 -6.25 -3.81
C THR A 233 9.52 -6.11 -3.62
N GLY A 234 10.31 -7.14 -3.92
CA GLY A 234 11.76 -7.22 -3.71
C GLY A 234 12.63 -6.76 -4.90
N GLY A 235 12.03 -6.52 -6.07
CA GLY A 235 12.76 -6.07 -7.27
C GLY A 235 13.63 -7.14 -7.94
N TYR A 236 13.37 -8.43 -7.67
CA TYR A 236 14.07 -9.53 -8.33
C TYR A 236 13.78 -9.55 -9.83
N ARG A 237 14.80 -9.79 -10.67
CA ARG A 237 14.65 -9.75 -12.15
C ARG A 237 14.04 -11.02 -12.76
N ALA A 238 14.09 -12.14 -12.05
CA ALA A 238 13.62 -13.42 -12.54
C ALA A 238 12.15 -13.62 -12.17
N THR A 239 11.35 -14.00 -13.16
CA THR A 239 9.93 -14.24 -12.99
C THR A 239 9.59 -15.71 -13.17
N PRO A 240 8.88 -16.34 -12.23
CA PRO A 240 8.41 -17.70 -12.38
C PRO A 240 7.16 -17.81 -13.26
N PHE A 241 6.54 -16.68 -13.60
CA PHE A 241 5.39 -16.64 -14.50
C PHE A 241 5.84 -16.49 -15.94
N ALA A 242 5.09 -17.10 -16.87
CA ALA A 242 5.28 -16.84 -18.30
C ALA A 242 4.77 -15.43 -18.64
N VAL A 243 5.56 -14.40 -18.30
CA VAL A 243 5.27 -13.00 -18.59
C VAL A 243 5.26 -12.82 -20.12
N GLY A 244 4.21 -12.17 -20.64
CA GLY A 244 3.96 -12.01 -22.08
C GLY A 244 2.81 -12.85 -22.65
N LYS A 245 2.17 -13.70 -21.84
CA LYS A 245 0.84 -14.26 -22.16
C LYS A 245 -0.24 -13.22 -21.84
N ALA A 246 -1.25 -13.10 -22.69
CA ALA A 246 -2.41 -12.25 -22.43
C ALA A 246 -3.04 -12.61 -21.07
N GLY A 247 -3.37 -11.60 -20.27
CA GLY A 247 -3.92 -11.77 -18.92
C GLY A 247 -2.90 -11.97 -17.80
N HIS A 248 -1.60 -12.16 -18.08
CA HIS A 248 -0.59 -12.38 -17.03
C HIS A 248 0.40 -11.22 -16.95
N TYR A 249 0.41 -10.53 -15.81
CA TYR A 249 1.16 -9.30 -15.59
C TYR A 249 2.04 -9.39 -14.35
N GLU A 250 3.34 -9.14 -14.52
CA GLU A 250 4.23 -8.88 -13.39
C GLU A 250 4.48 -7.38 -13.26
N ILE A 251 4.38 -6.88 -12.04
CA ILE A 251 4.55 -5.48 -11.69
C ILE A 251 5.71 -5.39 -10.71
N GLY A 252 6.78 -4.76 -11.16
CA GLY A 252 7.96 -4.49 -10.35
C GLY A 252 7.69 -3.41 -9.30
N GLY A 253 7.98 -3.73 -8.05
CA GLY A 253 7.70 -2.87 -6.91
C GLY A 253 6.22 -2.87 -6.55
N PHE A 254 5.84 -1.85 -5.79
CA PHE A 254 4.47 -1.61 -5.39
C PHE A 254 4.21 -0.11 -5.54
N SER A 255 3.09 0.21 -6.15
CA SER A 255 2.58 1.57 -6.12
C SER A 255 1.08 1.47 -6.19
N ASP A 256 0.41 2.48 -5.68
CA ASP A 256 -1.02 2.42 -5.63
C ASP A 256 -1.69 2.59 -7.01
N ALA A 257 -0.92 3.05 -8.01
CA ALA A 257 -1.33 3.02 -9.42
C ALA A 257 -1.63 1.60 -9.93
N ALA A 258 -1.12 0.57 -9.23
CA ALA A 258 -1.39 -0.84 -9.50
C ALA A 258 -2.89 -1.17 -9.55
N PHE A 259 -3.69 -0.68 -8.61
CA PHE A 259 -5.12 -1.00 -8.59
C PHE A 259 -5.86 -0.44 -9.80
N ARG A 260 -5.51 0.78 -10.21
CA ARG A 260 -6.07 1.39 -11.42
C ARG A 260 -5.59 0.68 -12.67
N LEU A 261 -4.33 0.24 -12.69
CA LEU A 261 -3.79 -0.56 -13.78
C LEU A 261 -4.55 -1.87 -13.92
N MET A 262 -4.80 -2.58 -12.81
CA MET A 262 -5.61 -3.80 -12.82
C MET A 262 -7.00 -3.55 -13.41
N ALA A 263 -7.74 -2.57 -12.87
CA ALA A 263 -9.07 -2.21 -13.38
C ALA A 263 -9.05 -1.89 -14.88
N THR A 264 -8.09 -1.07 -15.31
CA THR A 264 -7.94 -0.69 -16.72
C THR A 264 -7.66 -1.91 -17.61
N LEU A 265 -6.76 -2.79 -17.19
CA LEU A 265 -6.38 -3.97 -17.98
C LEU A 265 -7.54 -4.96 -18.14
N GLU A 266 -8.44 -5.03 -17.17
CA GLU A 266 -9.61 -5.91 -17.23
C GLU A 266 -10.75 -5.30 -18.02
N ASP A 267 -11.01 -3.99 -17.86
CA ASP A 267 -11.96 -3.27 -18.71
C ASP A 267 -11.58 -3.42 -20.20
N PHE A 268 -10.28 -3.43 -20.52
CA PHE A 268 -9.81 -3.68 -21.89
C PHE A 268 -10.03 -5.13 -22.38
N GLN A 269 -10.07 -6.12 -21.48
CA GLN A 269 -10.33 -7.52 -21.83
C GLN A 269 -11.84 -7.78 -21.98
N ASP A 270 -12.66 -7.12 -21.18
CA ASP A 270 -14.12 -7.23 -21.16
C ASP A 270 -14.83 -6.26 -22.12
N ALA A 271 -14.09 -5.33 -22.76
CA ALA A 271 -14.61 -4.41 -23.76
C ALA A 271 -15.13 -5.18 -24.98
N GLY A 272 -16.39 -5.58 -24.93
CA GLY A 272 -17.17 -5.97 -26.09
C GLY A 272 -17.23 -4.81 -27.09
N TRP A 273 -16.81 -5.10 -28.31
CA TRP A 273 -16.95 -4.25 -29.49
C TRP A 273 -18.34 -3.59 -29.55
N PRO A 274 -18.41 -2.27 -29.82
CA PRO A 274 -18.97 -1.88 -31.11
C PRO A 274 -18.20 -0.70 -31.71
N PHE A 275 -16.98 -0.93 -32.19
CA PHE A 275 -16.41 -0.16 -33.30
C PHE A 275 -15.45 -1.00 -34.06
#